data_AF-A0A7J9FYZ0-F1
#
_entry.id   AF-A0A7J9FYZ0-F1
#
_cell.length_a   1.000
_cell.length_b   1.000
_cell.length_c   1.000
_cell.angle_alpha   90.00
_cell.angle_beta   90.00
_cell.angle_gamma   90.00
#
_symmetry.space_group_name_H-M   'P 1'
#
loop_
_entity.id
_entity.type
_entity.pdbx_description
1 polymer ?
#
loop_
_entity_poly.entity_id
_entity_poly.type
_entity_poly.pdbx_seq_one_letter_code
_entity_poly.pdbx_strand_id
1 'polypeptide(L)'
;MDSTGRLLKYDAKTKQVTVLVSNLSFAAGVAVDEEEKFIMVTEFTANRTRKISLQGGGSVIATIQPTPDNIKRMRLNKFWLAAARVVPRMDSSLLPTGVRINGNGTILETVNLEQWYGNKSVSEVREFGTKLYIVSRLVDFIGVLLKH
;
A
#
# COMPACT_ATOMS: atom_id res chain seq x y z
N MET A 1 12.37 -5.47 15.61
CA MET A 1 11.25 -5.57 14.63
C MET A 1 11.68 -6.50 13.51
N ASP A 2 10.75 -7.28 12.95
CA ASP A 2 11.03 -8.18 11.83
C ASP A 2 11.46 -7.40 10.58
N SER A 3 12.63 -7.75 10.05
CA SER A 3 13.23 -7.19 8.83
C SER A 3 13.69 -8.30 7.90
N THR A 4 12.91 -9.37 7.77
CA THR A 4 13.22 -10.51 6.89
C THR A 4 12.47 -10.46 5.55
N GLY A 5 11.64 -9.43 5.33
CA GLY A 5 10.85 -9.26 4.12
C GLY A 5 11.69 -9.11 2.86
N ARG A 6 11.17 -9.59 1.73
CA ARG A 6 11.85 -9.57 0.43
C ARG A 6 10.90 -9.14 -0.68
N LEU A 7 11.41 -8.33 -1.61
CA LEU A 7 10.78 -8.09 -2.91
C LEU A 7 11.34 -9.10 -3.91
N LEU A 8 10.45 -9.94 -4.45
CA LEU A 8 10.80 -10.96 -5.41
C LEU A 8 10.26 -10.59 -6.80
N LYS A 9 11.08 -10.81 -7.82
CA LYS A 9 10.65 -10.84 -9.22
C LYS A 9 10.59 -12.29 -9.68
N TYR A 10 9.48 -12.67 -10.29
CA TYR A 10 9.35 -13.95 -10.97
C TYR A 10 9.28 -13.72 -12.48
N ASP A 11 10.14 -14.39 -13.23
CA ASP A 11 10.10 -14.40 -14.69
C ASP A 11 9.40 -15.68 -15.16
N ALA A 12 8.19 -15.53 -15.71
CA ALA A 12 7.37 -16.67 -16.10
C ALA A 12 7.92 -17.46 -17.31
N LYS A 13 8.75 -16.84 -18.16
CA LYS A 13 9.32 -17.50 -19.34
C LYS A 13 10.47 -18.43 -18.94
N THR A 14 11.35 -17.94 -18.07
CA THR A 14 12.53 -18.67 -17.60
C THR A 14 12.28 -19.45 -16.31
N LYS A 15 11.13 -19.22 -15.66
CA LYS A 15 10.75 -19.77 -14.34
C LYS A 15 11.73 -19.40 -13.22
N GLN A 16 12.48 -18.32 -13.38
CA GLN A 16 13.45 -17.88 -12.40
C GLN A 16 12.86 -16.88 -11.40
N VAL A 17 13.34 -16.95 -10.15
CA VAL A 17 13.03 -15.99 -9.09
C VAL A 17 14.29 -15.19 -8.78
N THR A 18 14.18 -13.86 -8.79
CA THR A 18 15.25 -12.95 -8.41
C THR A 18 14.83 -12.17 -7.17
N VAL A 19 15.69 -12.10 -6.16
CA VAL A 19 15.51 -11.18 -5.03
C VAL A 19 15.95 -9.79 -5.49
N LEU A 20 15.02 -8.85 -5.61
CA LEU A 20 15.34 -7.46 -5.97
C LEU A 20 15.78 -6.65 -4.75
N VAL A 21 15.10 -6.85 -3.62
CA VAL A 21 15.42 -6.18 -2.35
C VAL A 21 15.20 -7.16 -1.21
N SER A 22 16.13 -7.17 -0.26
CA SER A 22 16.03 -7.90 1.00
C SER A 22 15.94 -6.93 2.18
N ASN A 23 15.73 -7.48 3.38
CA ASN A 23 15.71 -6.74 4.63
C ASN A 23 14.61 -5.66 4.70
N LEU A 24 13.45 -5.96 4.14
CA LEU A 24 12.27 -5.10 4.23
C LEU A 24 11.53 -5.36 5.55
N SER A 25 11.16 -4.29 6.24
CA SER A 25 10.48 -4.33 7.54
C SER A 25 8.99 -4.61 7.39
N PHE A 26 8.58 -5.86 7.63
CA PHE A 26 7.20 -6.33 7.46
C PHE A 26 6.55 -5.82 6.16
N ALA A 27 7.12 -6.27 5.03
CA ALA A 27 6.65 -5.90 3.70
C ALA A 27 5.23 -6.40 3.47
N ALA A 28 4.24 -5.49 3.37
CA ALA A 28 2.83 -5.84 3.36
C ALA A 28 2.21 -5.83 1.95
N GLY A 29 2.60 -4.86 1.12
CA GLY A 29 2.03 -4.65 -0.20
C GLY A 29 3.08 -4.29 -1.24
N VAL A 30 2.76 -4.61 -2.50
CA VAL A 30 3.60 -4.28 -3.66
C VAL A 30 2.74 -3.83 -4.84
N ALA A 31 3.16 -2.78 -5.53
CA ALA A 31 2.56 -2.33 -6.77
C ALA A 31 3.63 -1.86 -7.75
N VAL A 32 3.62 -2.43 -8.96
CA VAL A 32 4.43 -1.96 -10.10
C VAL A 32 3.72 -0.74 -10.70
N ASP A 33 4.46 0.27 -11.15
CA ASP A 33 3.89 1.39 -11.90
C ASP A 33 3.41 0.97 -13.31
N GLU A 34 2.71 1.86 -14.01
CA GLU A 34 2.11 1.56 -15.31
C GLU A 34 3.15 1.38 -16.43
N GLU A 35 4.30 2.04 -16.33
CA GLU A 35 5.37 2.02 -17.33
C GLU A 35 6.53 1.09 -16.93
N GLU A 36 6.37 0.31 -15.86
CA GLU A 36 7.38 -0.62 -15.33
C GLU A 36 8.76 0.02 -15.07
N LYS A 37 8.76 1.29 -14.69
CA LYS A 37 9.95 2.06 -14.29
C LYS A 37 10.31 1.85 -12.82
N PHE A 38 9.31 1.65 -11.95
CA PHE A 38 9.50 1.49 -10.52
C PHE A 38 8.43 0.63 -9.85
N ILE A 39 8.74 0.16 -8.64
CA ILE A 39 7.86 -0.57 -7.75
C ILE A 39 7.67 0.22 -6.47
N MET A 40 6.46 0.28 -5.94
CA MET A 40 6.20 0.69 -4.56
C MET A 40 6.05 -0.54 -3.67
N VAL A 41 6.75 -0.54 -2.53
CA VAL A 41 6.63 -1.57 -1.50
C VAL A 41 6.31 -0.91 -0.16
N THR A 42 5.24 -1.35 0.49
CA THR A 42 4.86 -0.87 1.82
C THR A 42 5.55 -1.70 2.89
N GLU A 43 6.13 -1.05 3.90
CA GLU A 43 6.78 -1.66 5.07
C GLU A 43 6.01 -1.22 6.32
N PHE A 44 5.12 -2.09 6.81
CA PHE A 44 4.16 -1.72 7.84
C PHE A 44 4.84 -1.37 9.18
N THR A 45 5.82 -2.16 9.63
CA THR A 45 6.50 -1.88 10.91
C THR A 45 7.45 -0.68 10.84
N ALA A 46 8.00 -0.38 9.66
CA ALA A 46 8.76 0.84 9.41
C ALA A 46 7.87 2.04 9.04
N ASN A 47 6.54 1.84 9.00
CA ASN A 47 5.53 2.82 8.62
C ASN A 47 5.84 3.52 7.29
N ARG A 48 6.52 2.91 6.32
CA ARG A 48 7.00 3.62 5.12
C ARG A 48 6.62 2.91 3.82
N THR A 49 6.52 3.64 2.71
CA THR A 49 6.59 3.04 1.37
C THR A 49 7.93 3.35 0.73
N ARG A 50 8.63 2.32 0.24
CA ARG A 50 9.81 2.50 -0.60
C ARG A 50 9.42 2.49 -2.07
N LYS A 51 9.91 3.48 -2.80
CA LYS A 51 9.93 3.49 -4.26
C LYS A 51 11.24 2.88 -4.73
N ILE A 52 11.16 1.83 -5.53
CA ILE A 52 12.28 1.00 -5.97
C ILE A 52 12.38 1.08 -7.49
N SER A 53 13.53 1.49 -8.03
CA SER A 53 13.78 1.54 -9.47
C SER A 53 13.93 0.14 -10.06
N LEU A 54 13.19 -0.14 -11.14
CA LEU A 54 13.37 -1.36 -11.92
C LEU A 54 14.58 -1.29 -12.85
N GLN A 55 14.89 -0.08 -13.34
CA GLN A 55 16.07 0.17 -14.18
C GLN A 55 17.38 0.05 -13.39
N GLY A 56 17.35 0.32 -12.09
CA GLY A 56 18.50 0.20 -11.18
C GLY A 56 18.63 -1.17 -10.50
N GLY A 57 18.00 -2.23 -11.04
CA GLY A 57 18.11 -3.57 -10.49
C GLY A 57 17.49 -3.76 -9.10
N GLY A 58 16.53 -2.92 -8.70
CA GLY A 58 15.92 -2.97 -7.37
C GLY A 58 16.45 -1.92 -6.39
N SER A 59 17.12 -0.87 -6.84
CA SER A 59 17.60 0.20 -5.95
C SER A 59 16.45 1.05 -5.38
N VAL A 60 16.51 1.35 -4.07
CA VAL A 60 15.57 2.27 -3.43
C VAL A 60 15.89 3.70 -3.83
N ILE A 61 14.91 4.44 -4.33
CA ILE A 61 15.06 5.81 -4.82
C ILE A 61 14.22 6.85 -4.05
N ALA A 62 13.22 6.42 -3.26
CA ALA A 62 12.48 7.30 -2.36
C ALA A 62 11.83 6.54 -1.20
N THR A 63 11.52 7.25 -0.12
CA THR A 63 10.74 6.78 1.04
C THR A 63 9.58 7.75 1.31
N ILE A 64 8.36 7.23 1.46
CA ILE A 64 7.10 8.00 1.53
C ILE A 64 6.33 7.66 2.81
N GLN A 65 5.61 8.64 3.39
CA GLN A 65 4.78 8.57 4.61
C GLN A 65 3.42 9.25 4.38
N PRO A 66 2.34 8.94 5.16
CA PRO A 66 2.19 7.85 6.14
C PRO A 66 1.91 6.52 5.44
N THR A 67 2.14 5.35 6.09
CA THR A 67 2.05 4.09 5.33
C THR A 67 1.84 2.82 6.14
N PRO A 68 0.71 2.16 5.86
CA PRO A 68 0.59 0.74 6.15
C PRO A 68 -0.10 -0.07 5.02
N ASP A 69 -0.15 -1.37 5.27
CA ASP A 69 -0.77 -2.50 4.55
C ASP A 69 -0.72 -2.47 3.01
N ASN A 70 -1.72 -2.99 2.30
CA ASN A 70 -1.61 -3.18 0.85
C ASN A 70 -1.67 -1.86 0.07
N ILE A 71 -0.94 -1.87 -1.05
CA ILE A 71 -0.96 -0.82 -2.07
C ILE A 71 -1.47 -1.38 -3.40
N LYS A 72 -2.33 -0.62 -4.10
CA LYS A 72 -2.87 -0.97 -5.42
C LYS A 72 -2.64 0.13 -6.43
N ARG A 73 -2.08 -0.24 -7.59
CA ARG A 73 -1.91 0.68 -8.72
C ARG A 73 -3.26 1.10 -9.29
N MET A 74 -3.31 2.37 -9.71
CA MET A 74 -4.29 2.94 -10.62
C MET A 74 -3.59 3.45 -11.90
N ARG A 75 -4.40 3.85 -12.90
CA ARG A 75 -3.90 4.55 -14.09
C ARG A 75 -3.28 5.90 -13.74
N LEU A 76 -2.46 6.42 -14.65
CA LEU A 76 -1.89 7.78 -14.54
C LEU A 76 -1.02 7.95 -13.30
N ASN A 77 -0.22 6.92 -12.98
CA ASN A 77 0.76 6.94 -11.91
C ASN A 77 0.17 7.30 -10.52
N LYS A 78 -0.99 6.71 -10.21
CA LYS A 78 -1.68 6.86 -8.93
C LYS A 78 -1.79 5.51 -8.22
N PHE A 79 -1.90 5.55 -6.90
CA PHE A 79 -1.97 4.36 -6.06
C PHE A 79 -2.95 4.57 -4.92
N TRP A 80 -3.64 3.52 -4.52
CA TRP A 80 -4.40 3.46 -3.27
C TRP A 80 -3.65 2.64 -2.24
N LEU A 81 -3.62 3.11 -1.00
CA LEU A 81 -3.10 2.42 0.16
C LEU A 81 -4.21 2.18 1.17
N ALA A 82 -4.24 0.99 1.74
CA ALA A 82 -5.01 0.70 2.95
C ALA A 82 -4.17 1.11 4.16
N ALA A 83 -4.65 2.06 4.95
CA ALA A 83 -3.87 2.70 5.99
C ALA A 83 -4.56 2.77 7.35
N ALA A 84 -3.77 3.17 8.36
CA ALA A 84 -4.13 3.27 9.75
C ALA A 84 -3.43 4.51 10.30
N ARG A 85 -4.22 5.50 10.74
CA ARG A 85 -3.70 6.74 11.32
C ARG A 85 -3.83 6.69 12.83
N VAL A 86 -2.74 6.93 13.56
CA VAL A 86 -2.80 7.09 15.03
C VAL A 86 -3.47 8.43 15.35
N VAL A 87 -4.52 8.40 16.18
CA VAL A 87 -5.17 9.63 16.66
C VAL A 87 -4.88 9.85 18.14
N PRO A 88 -4.19 10.95 18.52
CA PRO A 88 -3.77 11.19 19.90
C PRO A 88 -4.89 11.38 20.91
N ARG A 89 -6.11 11.72 20.47
CA ARG A 89 -7.22 12.15 21.35
C ARG A 89 -8.02 11.02 21.99
N MET A 90 -7.83 9.78 21.55
CA MET A 90 -8.52 8.60 22.06
C MET A 90 -7.53 7.43 22.14
N ASP A 91 -6.84 7.30 23.27
CA ASP A 91 -6.12 6.10 23.72
C ASP A 91 -5.46 5.24 22.61
N SER A 92 -4.64 5.87 21.76
CA SER A 92 -3.91 5.19 20.66
C SER A 92 -4.80 4.41 19.67
N SER A 93 -6.03 4.85 19.43
CA SER A 93 -6.88 4.23 18.39
C SER A 93 -6.29 4.42 16.99
N LEU A 94 -6.22 3.31 16.26
CA LEU A 94 -5.85 3.28 14.85
C LEU A 94 -7.11 3.54 14.02
N LEU A 95 -7.14 4.67 13.31
CA LEU A 95 -8.22 4.98 12.38
C LEU A 95 -7.97 4.32 11.03
N PRO A 96 -8.85 3.41 10.56
CA PRO A 96 -8.73 2.84 9.23
C PRO A 96 -8.99 3.92 8.18
N THR A 97 -8.06 4.06 7.23
CA THR A 97 -8.15 5.04 6.16
C THR A 97 -7.78 4.42 4.81
N GLY A 98 -8.39 4.92 3.74
CA GLY A 98 -7.85 4.76 2.39
C GLY A 98 -7.06 6.01 2.03
N VAL A 99 -5.84 5.86 1.50
CA VAL A 99 -5.03 7.01 1.06
C VAL A 99 -4.69 6.87 -0.42
N ARG A 100 -5.04 7.87 -1.23
CA ARG A 100 -4.64 7.93 -2.63
C ARG A 100 -3.40 8.79 -2.77
N ILE A 101 -2.37 8.28 -3.42
CA ILE A 101 -1.13 9.01 -3.71
C ILE A 101 -0.81 9.02 -5.20
N ASN A 102 0.05 9.94 -5.63
CA ASN A 102 0.72 9.85 -6.92
C ASN A 102 2.07 9.11 -6.82
N GLY A 103 2.74 8.90 -7.96
CA GLY A 103 4.06 8.25 -8.03
C GLY A 103 5.21 8.96 -7.32
N ASN A 104 5.02 10.19 -6.86
CA ASN A 104 5.99 10.94 -6.05
C ASN A 104 5.67 10.84 -4.55
N GLY A 105 4.59 10.18 -4.17
CA GLY A 105 4.14 10.06 -2.79
C GLY A 105 3.29 11.23 -2.29
N THR A 106 2.89 12.15 -3.16
CA THR A 106 1.97 13.22 -2.79
C THR A 106 0.58 12.63 -2.53
N ILE A 107 0.00 12.93 -1.37
CA ILE A 107 -1.38 12.56 -1.03
C ILE A 107 -2.35 13.37 -1.89
N LEU A 108 -3.20 12.67 -2.62
CA LEU A 108 -4.26 13.24 -3.46
C LEU A 108 -5.63 13.16 -2.79
N GLU A 109 -5.84 12.17 -1.92
CA GLU A 109 -7.11 11.93 -1.25
C GLU A 109 -6.91 11.08 0.00
N THR A 110 -7.77 11.28 1.00
CA THR A 110 -7.85 10.42 2.19
C THR A 110 -9.32 10.17 2.51
N VAL A 111 -9.69 8.89 2.65
CA VAL A 111 -11.04 8.44 2.99
C VAL A 111 -11.00 7.93 4.43
N ASN A 112 -11.79 8.53 5.32
CA ASN A 112 -11.99 8.00 6.68
C ASN A 112 -12.99 6.85 6.62
N LEU A 113 -12.60 5.68 7.13
CA LEU A 113 -13.41 4.46 7.10
C LEU A 113 -13.99 4.10 8.49
N GLU A 114 -13.73 4.93 9.51
CA GLU A 114 -14.16 4.72 10.89
C GLU A 114 -15.67 4.48 11.04
N GLN A 115 -16.50 5.19 10.27
CA GLN A 115 -17.96 5.04 10.36
C GLN A 115 -18.42 3.60 10.10
N TRP A 116 -17.73 2.86 9.23
CA TRP A 116 -18.11 1.51 8.84
C TRP A 116 -17.25 0.43 9.51
N TYR A 117 -15.99 0.74 9.82
CA TYR A 117 -15.02 -0.24 10.35
C TYR A 117 -14.67 0.00 11.83
N GLY A 118 -15.11 1.10 12.42
CA GLY A 118 -14.71 1.53 13.76
C GLY A 118 -13.18 1.67 13.83
N ASN A 119 -12.58 0.94 14.77
CA ASN A 119 -11.13 0.84 14.94
C ASN A 119 -10.49 -0.38 14.25
N LYS A 120 -11.26 -1.15 13.48
CA LYS A 120 -10.76 -2.35 12.80
C LYS A 120 -9.94 -1.94 11.58
N SER A 121 -8.73 -2.49 11.47
CA SER A 121 -7.86 -2.20 10.33
C SER A 121 -8.46 -2.68 9.01
N VAL A 122 -8.16 -1.95 7.94
CA VAL A 122 -8.44 -2.35 6.56
C VAL A 122 -7.15 -2.86 5.94
N SER A 123 -7.25 -3.94 5.17
CA SER A 123 -6.10 -4.57 4.54
C SER A 123 -5.93 -4.16 3.09
N GLU A 124 -7.01 -3.78 2.39
CA GLU A 124 -6.93 -3.38 0.98
C GLU A 124 -7.97 -2.29 0.66
N VAL A 125 -7.54 -1.31 -0.14
CA VAL A 125 -8.41 -0.30 -0.75
C VAL A 125 -8.11 -0.29 -2.25
N ARG A 126 -9.15 -0.48 -3.07
CA ARG A 126 -9.00 -0.57 -4.53
C ARG A 126 -10.12 0.16 -5.25
N GLU A 127 -9.75 1.04 -6.16
CA GLU A 127 -10.69 1.69 -7.05
C GLU A 127 -10.88 0.87 -8.33
N PHE A 128 -12.13 0.68 -8.74
CA PHE A 128 -12.48 0.05 -10.01
C PHE A 128 -13.79 0.63 -10.55
N GLY A 129 -13.72 1.29 -11.71
CA GLY A 129 -14.83 2.09 -12.23
C GLY A 129 -15.15 3.24 -11.29
N THR A 130 -16.43 3.42 -10.97
CA THR A 130 -16.93 4.45 -10.04
C THR A 130 -17.01 3.96 -8.59
N LYS A 131 -16.34 2.84 -8.27
CA LYS A 131 -16.44 2.19 -6.96
C LYS A 131 -15.09 2.09 -6.28
N LEU A 132 -15.09 2.30 -4.97
CA LEU A 132 -13.98 2.01 -4.09
C LEU A 132 -14.34 0.77 -3.26
N TYR A 133 -13.55 -0.29 -3.43
CA TYR A 133 -13.67 -1.54 -2.70
C TYR A 133 -12.73 -1.51 -1.50
N ILE A 134 -13.25 -1.90 -0.34
CA ILE A 134 -12.52 -1.93 0.93
C ILE A 134 -12.64 -3.33 1.53
N VAL A 135 -11.49 -3.91 1.85
CA VAL A 135 -11.40 -5.25 2.43
C VAL A 135 -10.73 -5.16 3.79
N SER A 136 -11.24 -5.92 4.76
CA SER A 136 -10.63 -6.11 6.06
C SER A 136 -10.68 -7.59 6.43
N ARG A 137 -9.67 -8.05 7.15
CA ARG A 137 -9.61 -9.40 7.74
C ARG A 137 -10.40 -9.51 9.05
N LEU A 138 -10.96 -8.41 9.53
CA LEU A 138 -11.55 -8.28 10.86
C LEU A 138 -13.08 -8.07 10.82
N VAL A 139 -13.68 -8.15 9.62
CA VAL A 139 -15.11 -8.06 9.38
C VAL A 139 -15.53 -9.16 8.40
N ASP A 140 -16.82 -9.42 8.29
CA ASP A 140 -17.45 -10.46 7.46
C ASP A 140 -18.09 -9.91 6.17
N PHE A 141 -17.79 -8.66 5.81
CA PHE A 141 -18.32 -7.99 4.61
C PHE A 141 -17.24 -7.34 3.76
N ILE A 142 -17.59 -7.03 2.51
CA ILE A 142 -16.78 -6.18 1.61
C ILE A 142 -17.43 -4.80 1.56
N GLY A 143 -16.66 -3.76 1.87
CA GLY A 143 -17.12 -2.38 1.74
C GLY A 143 -17.08 -1.93 0.29
N VAL A 144 -18.15 -1.29 -0.18
CA VAL A 144 -18.22 -0.71 -1.53
C VAL A 144 -18.76 0.72 -1.42
N LEU A 145 -17.90 1.71 -1.64
CA LEU A 145 -18.27 3.12 -1.65
C LEU A 145 -18.41 3.61 -3.09
N LEU A 146 -19.44 4.41 -3.36
CA LEU A 146 -19.59 5.09 -4.63
C LEU A 146 -18.68 6.33 -4.65
N LYS A 147 -17.94 6.50 -5.74
CA LYS A 147 -17.24 7.73 -6.07
C LYS A 147 -18.07 8.52 -7.07
N HIS A 148 -18.38 9.75 -6.68
CA HIS A 148 -18.99 10.77 -7.54
C HIS A 148 -17.90 11.62 -8.19
#